data_AF-A0A376ZWV0-F1
#
_entry.id   AF-A0A376ZWV0-F1
#
_cell.length_a   1.000
_cell.length_b   1.000
_cell.length_c   1.000
_cell.angle_alpha   90.00
_cell.angle_beta   90.00
_cell.angle_gamma   90.00
#
_symmetry.space_group_name_H-M   'P 1'
#
loop_
_entity.id
_entity.type
_entity.pdbx_description
1 polymer ?
#
loop_
_entity_poly.entity_id
_entity_poly.type
_entity_poly.pdbx_seq_one_letter_code
_entity_poly.pdbx_strand_id
1 'polypeptide(L)' 'MITYTQGNLLDAPVEALVNTVNTVGVMGKGIALMFKERFPENMKVYASLQTKAGDHRQNVHYRNRGTDGTALDC' A
#
# COMPACT_ATOMS: atom_id res chain seq x y z
N MET A 1 -19.76 -10.20 1.80
CA MET A 1 -20.51 -9.13 2.50
C MET A 1 -19.56 -7.96 2.72
N ILE A 2 -19.99 -6.73 2.45
CA ILE A 2 -19.16 -5.52 2.64
C ILE A 2 -19.65 -4.83 3.92
N THR A 3 -18.72 -4.53 4.82
CA THR A 3 -19.03 -3.83 6.08
C THR A 3 -18.40 -2.45 6.04
N TYR A 4 -19.23 -1.41 6.17
CA TYR A 4 -18.75 -0.06 6.34
C TYR A 4 -18.40 0.18 7.81
N THR A 5 -17.16 0.58 8.06
CA THR A 5 -16.66 0.86 9.41
C THR A 5 -16.11 2.27 9.46
N GLN A 6 -16.22 2.91 10.63
CA GLN A 6 -15.58 4.21 10.89
C GLN A 6 -14.38 4.02 11.81
N GLY A 7 -13.30 4.76 11.53
CA GLY A 7 -12.06 4.67 12.29
C GLY A 7 -10.84 4.89 11.41
N ASN A 8 -9.66 4.60 11.97
CA ASN A 8 -8.41 4.67 11.22
C ASN A 8 -8.17 3.38 10.44
N LEU A 9 -8.04 3.49 9.11
CA LEU A 9 -7.75 2.36 8.24
C LEU A 9 -6.51 1.57 8.69
N LEU A 10 -5.47 2.28 9.18
CA LEU A 10 -4.21 1.66 9.59
C LEU A 10 -4.33 0.79 10.85
N ASP A 11 -5.33 1.08 11.69
CA ASP A 11 -5.56 0.40 12.97
C ASP A 11 -6.66 -0.67 12.89
N ALA A 12 -7.33 -0.80 11.73
CA ALA A 12 -8.38 -1.80 11.54
C ALA A 12 -7.84 -3.22 11.85
N PRO A 13 -8.58 -4.13 12.52
CA PRO A 13 -8.10 -5.47 12.85
C PRO A 13 -8.31 -6.44 11.68
N VAL A 14 -7.58 -6.23 10.58
CA VAL A 14 -7.71 -7.02 9.35
C VAL A 14 -6.39 -7.63 8.92
N GLU A 15 -6.44 -8.76 8.23
CA GLU A 15 -5.23 -9.42 7.73
C GLU A 15 -4.47 -8.52 6.76
N ALA A 16 -5.17 -7.75 5.93
CA ALA A 16 -4.48 -6.90 4.96
C ALA A 16 -5.11 -5.55 4.73
N LEU A 17 -4.25 -4.61 4.35
CA LEU A 17 -4.59 -3.24 4.08
C LEU A 17 -4.37 -2.93 2.60
N VAL A 18 -5.33 -2.23 2.01
CA VAL A 18 -5.32 -1.84 0.60
C VAL A 18 -5.37 -0.32 0.52
N ASN A 19 -4.45 0.27 -0.24
CA ASN A 19 -4.46 1.70 -0.54
C ASN A 19 -4.35 1.94 -2.05
N THR A 20 -5.10 2.92 -2.55
CA THR A 20 -4.95 3.40 -3.93
C THR A 20 -3.66 4.22 -4.06
N VAL A 21 -2.88 3.92 -5.10
CA VAL A 21 -1.63 4.58 -5.42
C VAL A 21 -1.68 5.12 -6.85
N ASN A 22 -0.74 6.00 -7.20
CA ASN A 22 -0.63 6.48 -8.57
C ASN A 22 0.33 5.61 -9.41
N THR A 23 0.56 6.01 -10.65
CA THR A 23 1.47 5.33 -11.59
C THR A 23 2.79 6.06 -11.77
N VAL A 24 3.08 7.03 -10.89
CA VAL A 24 4.26 7.90 -10.99
C VAL A 24 5.18 7.80 -9.78
N GLY A 25 4.93 6.86 -8.87
CA GLY A 25 5.81 6.61 -7.74
C GLY A 25 5.72 7.63 -6.59
N VAL A 26 4.66 8.43 -6.50
CA VAL A 26 4.57 9.50 -5.49
C VAL A 26 3.49 9.22 -4.44
N MET A 27 3.86 9.17 -3.16
CA MET A 27 2.90 9.11 -2.03
C MET A 27 3.02 10.39 -1.19
N GLY A 28 2.41 11.48 -1.66
CA GLY A 28 2.66 12.83 -1.12
C GLY A 28 1.60 13.41 -0.20
N LYS A 29 0.41 12.80 -0.08
CA LYS A 29 -0.70 13.35 0.72
C LYS A 29 -1.73 12.30 1.15
N GLY A 30 -2.52 12.65 2.16
CA GLY A 30 -3.64 11.82 2.65
C GLY A 30 -3.18 10.47 3.20
N ILE A 31 -3.99 9.43 2.96
CA ILE A 31 -3.72 8.06 3.44
C ILE A 31 -2.39 7.50 2.89
N ALA A 32 -1.99 7.89 1.68
CA ALA A 32 -0.72 7.46 1.09
C ALA A 32 0.50 7.95 1.88
N LEU A 33 0.45 9.19 2.41
CA LEU A 33 1.51 9.72 3.26
C LEU A 33 1.60 8.95 4.58
N MET A 34 0.46 8.70 5.22
CA MET A 34 0.41 7.93 6.47
C MET A 34 0.92 6.48 6.27
N PHE A 35 0.61 5.85 5.12
CA PHE A 35 1.18 4.56 4.75
C PHE A 35 2.70 4.60 4.56
N LYS A 36 3.22 5.64 3.90
CA LYS A 36 4.66 5.83 3.68
C LYS A 36 5.41 5.99 5.01
N GLU A 37 4.86 6.77 5.94
CA GLU A 37 5.46 7.00 7.25
C GLU A 37 5.44 5.74 8.13
N ARG A 38 4.33 4.99 8.10
CA ARG A 38 4.17 3.79 8.91
C ARG A 38 4.89 2.57 8.33
N PHE A 39 4.98 2.47 7.01
CA PHE A 39 5.52 1.32 6.27
C PHE A 39 6.52 1.76 5.19
N PRO A 40 7.72 2.23 5.58
CA PRO A 40 8.70 2.75 4.63
C PRO A 40 9.21 1.69 3.65
N GLU A 41 9.33 0.42 4.07
CA GLU A 41 9.77 -0.68 3.19
C GLU A 41 8.78 -0.95 2.06
N ASN A 42 7.47 -0.89 2.34
CA ASN A 42 6.43 -0.97 1.32
C ASN A 42 6.61 0.13 0.26
N MET A 43 6.93 1.36 0.68
CA MET A 43 7.18 2.45 -0.27
C MET A 43 8.41 2.19 -1.15
N LYS A 44 9.47 1.59 -0.60
CA LYS A 44 10.68 1.24 -1.37
C LYS A 44 10.38 0.22 -2.46
N VAL A 45 9.60 -0.83 -2.15
CA VAL A 45 9.16 -1.82 -3.13
C VAL A 45 8.37 -1.14 -4.24
N TYR A 46 7.35 -0.37 -3.89
CA TYR A 46 6.53 0.37 -4.85
C TYR A 46 7.37 1.32 -5.73
N ALA A 47 8.31 2.09 -5.16
CA ALA A 47 9.20 2.95 -5.94
C ALA A 47 10.11 2.15 -6.88
N SER A 48 10.63 1.01 -6.42
CA SER A 48 11.49 0.14 -7.23
C SER A 48 10.76 -0.48 -8.42
N LEU A 49 9.48 -0.84 -8.26
CA LEU A 49 8.62 -1.33 -9.34
C LEU A 49 8.36 -0.25 -10.39
N GLN A 50 8.08 0.98 -9.96
CA GLN A 50 7.85 2.12 -10.86
C GLN A 50 9.10 2.52 -11.66
N THR A 51 10.30 2.31 -11.11
CA THR A 51 11.57 2.70 -11.74
C THR A 51 12.02 1.68 -12.80
N LYS A 52 11.60 0.41 -12.68
CA LYS A 52 11.82 -0.62 -13.70
C LYS A 52 10.80 -0.42 -14.81
N ALA A 53 11.18 0.42 -15.78
CA ALA A 53 10.39 0.76 -16.96
C ALA A 53 9.73 -0.49 -17.59
N GLY A 54 8.42 -0.65 -17.44
CA GLY A 54 7.66 -1.66 -18.18
C GLY A 54 6.42 -2.24 -17.50
N ASP A 55 6.30 -2.21 -16.18
CA ASP A 55 5.16 -2.84 -15.47
C ASP A 55 4.35 -1.85 -14.62
N HIS A 56 3.71 -0.88 -15.29
CA HIS A 56 2.82 0.11 -14.66
C HIS A 56 1.42 -0.45 -14.35
N ARG A 57 1.32 -1.66 -13.78
CA ARG A 57 0.02 -2.36 -13.68
C ARG A 57 -0.75 -2.15 -12.37
N GLN A 58 -0.12 -1.59 -11.33
CA GLN A 58 -0.79 -1.48 -10.03
C GLN A 58 -1.17 -0.03 -9.66
N ASN A 59 -2.48 0.24 -9.69
CA ASN A 59 -3.11 1.44 -9.08
C ASN A 59 -3.48 1.21 -7.60
N VAL A 60 -3.13 0.04 -7.08
CA VAL A 60 -3.52 -0.42 -5.75
C VAL A 60 -2.33 -1.10 -5.12
N HIS A 61 -2.00 -0.71 -3.88
CA HIS A 61 -0.94 -1.30 -3.09
C HIS A 61 -1.55 -2.05 -1.91
N TYR A 62 -1.16 -3.31 -1.76
CA TYR A 62 -1.62 -4.23 -0.73
C TYR A 62 -0.50 -4.53 0.28
N ARG A 63 -0.86 -4.65 1.56
CA ARG A 63 0.04 -5.11 2.63
C ARG A 63 -0.65 -6.14 3.50
N ASN A 64 -0.10 -7.36 3.55
CA ASN A 64 -0.51 -8.39 4.51
C ASN A 64 0.19 -8.15 5.87
N ARG A 65 -0.57 -8.23 6.97
CA ARG A 65 -0.09 -8.16 8.36
C ARG A 65 0.13 -9.53 8.98
N GLY A 66 -0.46 -10.59 8.41
CA GLY A 66 -0.36 -11.97 8.90
C GLY A 66 0.90 -12.72 8.45
N THR A 67 1.59 -12.22 7.42
CA THR A 67 2.86 -12.76 6.93
C THR A 67 3.97 -11.73 7.12
N ASP A 68 5.16 -12.20 7.48
CA ASP A 68 6.36 -11.48 7.94
C ASP A 68 6.91 -10.39 6.98
N GLY A 69 6.11 -9.37 6.67
CA GLY A 69 6.55 -8.13 6.03
C GLY A 69 6.75 -8.17 4.51
N THR A 70 6.37 -9.22 3.80
CA THR A 70 6.39 -9.23 2.33
C THR A 70 5.11 -8.62 1.77
N ALA A 71 5.23 -7.43 1.17
CA ALA A 71 4.30 -6.97 0.16
C ALA A 71 4.32 -8.02 -0.95
N LEU A 72 3.35 -8.93 -0.95
CA LEU A 72 3.18 -9.90 -2.03
C LEU A 72 2.74 -9.13 -3.26
N ASP A 73 3.65 -9.10 -4.25
CA ASP A 73 3.36 -8.70 -5.63
C ASP A 73 2.19 -9.53 -6.15
N CYS A 74 1.15 -8.85 -6.65
CA CYS A 74 0.18 -9.43 -7.58
C CYS A 74 0.46 -8.92 -8.99
#